data_AF-A0A3A4SL82-F1
#
_entry.id   AF-A0A3A4SL82-F1
#
_cell.length_a   1.000
_cell.length_b   1.000
_cell.length_c   1.000
_cell.angle_alpha   90.00
_cell.angle_beta   90.00
_cell.angle_gamma   90.00
#
_symmetry.space_group_name_H-M   'P 1'
#
loop_
_entity.id
_entity.type
_entity.pdbx_description
1 polymer ?
#
loop_
_entity_poly.entity_id
_entity_poly.type
_entity_poly.pdbx_seq_one_letter_code
_entity_poly.pdbx_strand_id
1 'polypeptide(L)'
;MAYYITEKECNGCTSCARICPTGAASGEKEETHRINAAVCIECGACGKVCPQGAVKDPGGQVPPRLPRKLWEKPFFSKQKCNGCSICVDVCPTDCITLGEPNTKDPNAYPELAEADAKKCVGCGFCARGCPVDAIEMCTEQAAAEKIEQEKMKQEKNMGWRLKKGFIRVFQMIMRFFGVILPFSVPLLLTGAGSVRKLAENVKARGIKNVLVVTDKVLMDLKLLDGLLTSLSEKKITYTVFDDVQPNPTIENVEAGRKIYKQNQCKAIIAFGGGSPIDCAKVIGARIRNPYLPVRFMKGLFRVIIPIPPLFCIPTTAGTGSETTVAAVITNAATHEKFAINDLKLIPEIAVLDPELMVGLPPHITSTTGMDALTHAVEAYIGLSGSAYTDECAEYATKLIFENLEKVYQDGSDLDSRNNMALASFYAGAAFTRAYIGYTHAIAHNLGGLYGVPHGLANAVILPYVLDFCKEAAKKKLARLAVAGGLGINGDSDVVLADRFVEKVKTLNKNLNIPTFIKELKKSDVPLIAERALKEAHPLYPVPKLMTRIECEELVRKLVA
;
A
#
# COMPACT_ATOMS: atom_id res chain seq x y z
N MET A 1 9.95 -39.55 37.36
CA MET A 1 10.64 -39.91 38.63
C MET A 1 10.14 -38.87 39.62
N ALA A 2 9.68 -39.26 40.81
CA ALA A 2 9.03 -38.31 41.72
C ALA A 2 10.03 -37.47 42.52
N TYR A 3 9.57 -36.34 43.06
CA TYR A 3 10.27 -35.61 44.12
C TYR A 3 10.45 -36.51 45.35
N TYR A 4 11.53 -36.31 46.12
CA TYR A 4 11.81 -37.04 47.35
C TYR A 4 12.33 -36.13 48.47
N ILE A 5 12.30 -36.60 49.71
CA ILE A 5 12.77 -35.86 50.88
C ILE A 5 14.03 -36.53 51.43
N THR A 6 15.05 -35.72 51.69
CA THR A 6 16.30 -36.16 52.35
C THR A 6 16.10 -36.19 53.87
N GLU A 7 16.27 -37.37 54.46
CA GLU A 7 15.99 -37.58 55.89
C GLU A 7 16.83 -36.67 56.80
N LYS A 8 18.09 -36.39 56.41
CA LYS A 8 19.03 -35.55 57.18
C LYS A 8 18.70 -34.05 57.17
N GLU A 9 17.97 -33.56 56.17
CA GLU A 9 17.69 -32.12 56.00
C GLU A 9 16.25 -31.76 56.42
N CYS A 10 15.38 -32.77 56.60
CA CYS A 10 13.99 -32.55 56.99
C CYS A 10 13.85 -32.26 58.48
N ASN A 11 13.19 -31.15 58.83
CA ASN A 11 12.94 -30.74 60.22
C ASN A 11 11.48 -30.96 60.68
N GLY A 12 10.66 -31.70 59.92
CA GLY A 12 9.28 -32.02 60.30
C GLY A 12 8.32 -30.82 60.39
N CYS A 13 8.56 -29.73 59.66
CA CYS A 13 7.74 -28.50 59.75
C CYS A 13 6.34 -28.58 59.11
N THR A 14 5.98 -29.70 58.45
CA THR A 14 4.69 -29.94 57.77
C THR A 14 4.35 -29.09 56.55
N SER A 15 5.23 -28.18 56.13
CA SER A 15 4.97 -27.31 54.96
C SER A 15 4.75 -28.09 53.66
N CYS A 16 5.52 -29.16 53.42
CA CYS A 16 5.38 -30.01 52.25
C CYS A 16 4.08 -30.84 52.26
N ALA A 17 3.68 -31.35 53.42
CA ALA A 17 2.44 -32.11 53.58
C ALA A 17 1.20 -31.21 53.39
N ARG A 18 1.19 -30.03 53.99
CA ARG A 18 0.07 -29.07 53.91
C ARG A 18 -0.20 -28.55 52.50
N ILE A 19 0.84 -28.42 51.66
CA ILE A 19 0.70 -27.88 50.31
C ILE A 19 0.46 -28.95 49.25
N CYS A 20 0.58 -30.24 49.60
CA CYS A 20 0.51 -31.33 48.63
C CYS A 20 -0.93 -31.54 48.15
N PRO A 21 -1.21 -31.34 46.85
CA PRO A 21 -2.58 -31.43 46.34
C PRO A 21 -3.11 -32.87 46.33
N THR A 22 -2.24 -33.87 46.22
CA THR A 22 -2.62 -35.29 46.14
C THR A 22 -2.39 -36.06 47.44
N GLY A 23 -1.92 -35.40 48.49
CA GLY A 23 -1.49 -36.06 49.73
C GLY A 23 -0.24 -36.95 49.57
N ALA A 24 0.48 -36.87 48.43
CA ALA A 24 1.70 -37.63 48.21
C ALA A 24 2.81 -37.31 49.22
N ALA A 25 2.92 -36.06 49.69
CA ALA A 25 3.81 -35.70 50.78
C ALA A 25 3.06 -35.81 52.11
N SER A 26 3.60 -36.58 53.05
CA SER A 26 2.98 -36.84 54.35
C SER A 26 4.02 -36.95 55.47
N GLY A 27 3.57 -36.78 56.72
CA GLY A 27 4.39 -36.87 57.93
C GLY A 27 3.83 -36.01 59.06
N GLU A 28 4.03 -36.44 60.31
CA GLU A 28 3.60 -35.69 61.49
C GLU A 28 4.58 -34.55 61.82
N LYS A 29 4.20 -33.69 62.76
CA LYS A 29 5.06 -32.59 63.19
C LYS A 29 6.29 -33.16 63.91
N GLU A 30 7.47 -32.59 63.66
CA GLU A 30 8.75 -33.02 64.26
C GLU A 30 9.25 -34.41 63.82
N GLU A 31 8.54 -35.08 62.89
CA GLU A 31 8.99 -36.32 62.24
C GLU A 31 9.60 -36.07 60.85
N THR A 32 10.35 -37.03 60.32
CA THR A 32 10.86 -36.99 58.94
C THR A 32 9.74 -37.26 57.94
N HIS A 33 9.49 -36.32 57.04
CA HIS A 33 8.41 -36.42 56.04
C HIS A 33 8.84 -37.29 54.86
N ARG A 34 7.88 -37.92 54.18
CA ARG A 34 8.13 -38.77 52.99
C ARG A 34 7.26 -38.32 51.82
N ILE A 35 7.69 -38.61 50.61
CA ILE A 35 6.90 -38.42 49.38
C ILE A 35 6.64 -39.79 48.77
N ASN A 36 5.37 -40.16 48.65
CA ASN A 36 4.95 -41.36 47.94
C ASN A 36 5.06 -41.14 46.43
N ALA A 37 6.05 -41.80 45.82
CA ALA A 37 6.32 -41.69 44.39
C ALA A 37 5.15 -42.14 43.51
N ALA A 38 4.30 -43.07 43.98
CA ALA A 38 3.17 -43.59 43.21
C ALA A 38 2.01 -42.57 43.08
N VAL A 39 1.94 -41.57 43.97
CA VAL A 39 0.85 -40.58 44.05
C VAL A 39 1.33 -39.17 43.65
N CYS A 40 2.64 -38.99 43.50
CA CYS A 40 3.24 -37.70 43.20
C CYS A 40 2.97 -37.30 41.74
N ILE A 41 2.28 -36.19 41.55
CA ILE A 41 2.01 -35.59 40.22
C ILE A 41 3.11 -34.66 39.72
N GLU A 42 4.28 -34.70 40.37
CA GLU A 42 5.48 -33.94 39.99
C GLU A 42 5.27 -32.39 39.89
N CYS A 43 4.28 -31.83 40.61
CA CYS A 43 3.96 -30.40 40.55
C CYS A 43 5.00 -29.46 41.19
N GLY A 44 5.93 -30.01 41.98
CA GLY A 44 7.00 -29.25 42.66
C GLY A 44 6.54 -28.32 43.79
N ALA A 45 5.25 -28.31 44.16
CA ALA A 45 4.71 -27.42 45.20
C ALA A 45 5.41 -27.59 46.56
N CYS A 46 5.71 -28.83 46.95
CA CYS A 46 6.42 -29.15 48.20
C CYS A 46 7.85 -28.58 48.23
N GLY A 47 8.55 -28.57 47.09
CA GLY A 47 9.89 -27.98 46.96
C GLY A 47 9.88 -26.47 47.12
N LYS A 48 8.93 -25.79 46.47
CA LYS A 48 8.80 -24.33 46.49
C LYS A 48 8.52 -23.76 47.89
N VAL A 49 7.95 -24.56 48.80
CA VAL A 49 7.64 -24.14 50.18
C VAL A 49 8.60 -24.70 51.23
N CYS A 50 9.50 -25.63 50.88
CA CYS A 50 10.37 -26.27 51.84
C CYS A 50 11.37 -25.24 52.43
N PRO A 51 11.33 -24.95 53.75
CA PRO A 51 12.23 -23.96 54.33
C PRO A 51 13.67 -24.44 54.41
N GLN A 52 13.89 -25.76 54.48
CA GLN A 52 15.21 -26.38 54.63
C GLN A 52 15.84 -26.83 53.30
N GLY A 53 15.09 -26.79 52.19
CA GLY A 53 15.56 -27.37 50.92
C GLY A 53 15.71 -28.90 50.95
N ALA A 54 15.03 -29.58 51.87
CA ALA A 54 15.05 -31.04 52.04
C ALA A 54 14.30 -31.79 50.94
N VAL A 55 13.41 -31.12 50.20
CA VAL A 55 12.72 -31.70 49.05
C VAL A 55 13.61 -31.56 47.83
N LYS A 56 13.98 -32.67 47.19
CA LYS A 56 14.76 -32.70 45.95
C LYS A 56 13.87 -33.08 44.78
N ASP A 57 14.18 -32.50 43.63
CA ASP A 57 13.62 -32.92 42.36
C ASP A 57 14.22 -34.26 41.91
N PRO A 58 13.74 -34.84 40.81
CA PRO A 58 14.23 -36.14 40.31
C PRO A 58 15.71 -36.15 39.90
N GLY A 59 16.27 -34.99 39.59
CA GLY A 59 17.69 -34.79 39.30
C GLY A 59 18.54 -34.56 40.55
N GLY A 60 17.93 -34.60 41.75
CA GLY A 60 18.60 -34.36 43.03
C GLY A 60 18.81 -32.88 43.37
N GLN A 61 18.25 -31.95 42.60
CA GLN A 61 18.40 -30.52 42.83
C GLN A 61 17.34 -30.00 43.81
N VAL A 62 17.69 -28.93 44.54
CA VAL A 62 16.74 -28.23 45.41
C VAL A 62 15.92 -27.27 44.55
N PRO A 63 14.59 -27.42 44.48
CA PRO A 63 13.74 -26.49 43.75
C PRO A 63 13.84 -25.08 44.37
N PRO A 64 13.80 -24.03 43.55
CA PRO A 64 13.86 -22.67 44.07
C PRO A 64 12.66 -22.39 44.99
N ARG A 65 12.95 -21.89 46.18
CA ARG A 65 11.92 -21.44 47.11
C ARG A 65 11.27 -20.18 46.55
N LEU A 66 9.99 -20.24 46.25
CA LEU A 66 9.25 -19.13 45.66
C LEU A 66 8.05 -18.75 46.54
N PRO A 67 7.84 -17.47 46.86
CA PRO A 67 6.61 -17.01 47.49
C PRO A 67 5.42 -17.28 46.57
N ARG A 68 4.24 -17.57 47.14
CA ARG A 68 3.05 -18.01 46.39
C ARG A 68 2.62 -17.06 45.26
N LYS A 69 2.87 -15.76 45.42
CA LYS A 69 2.62 -14.71 44.42
C LYS A 69 3.49 -14.82 43.14
N LEU A 70 4.63 -15.49 43.23
CA LEU A 70 5.54 -15.72 42.09
C LEU A 70 5.33 -17.10 41.45
N TRP A 71 4.34 -17.87 41.92
CA TRP A 71 4.01 -19.13 41.27
C TRP A 71 3.24 -18.84 39.99
N GLU A 72 3.62 -19.49 38.91
CA GLU A 72 2.86 -19.42 37.67
C GLU A 72 1.43 -19.94 37.87
N LYS A 73 0.48 -19.23 37.28
CA LYS A 73 -0.95 -19.51 37.31
C LYS A 73 -1.47 -19.61 35.88
N PRO A 74 -2.56 -20.36 35.66
CA PRO A 74 -3.17 -20.41 34.34
C PRO A 74 -3.80 -19.05 33.99
N PHE A 75 -3.40 -18.50 32.85
CA PHE A 75 -4.05 -17.40 32.16
C PHE A 75 -4.89 -17.96 31.02
N PHE A 76 -6.18 -17.61 30.99
CA PHE A 76 -7.15 -18.11 30.02
C PHE A 76 -7.38 -17.05 28.94
N SER A 77 -7.04 -17.38 27.69
CA SER A 77 -7.28 -16.49 26.54
C SER A 77 -8.76 -16.44 26.19
N LYS A 78 -9.34 -15.23 26.23
CA LYS A 78 -10.74 -14.96 25.88
C LYS A 78 -11.09 -15.32 24.43
N GLN A 79 -10.11 -15.35 23.54
CA GLN A 79 -10.31 -15.54 22.11
C GLN A 79 -10.20 -17.00 21.67
N LYS A 80 -9.48 -17.83 22.44
CA LYS A 80 -9.21 -19.23 22.09
C LYS A 80 -10.05 -20.23 22.87
N CYS A 81 -10.45 -19.90 24.09
CA CYS A 81 -11.20 -20.83 24.93
C CYS A 81 -12.59 -21.12 24.33
N ASN A 82 -12.94 -22.40 24.24
CA ASN A 82 -14.24 -22.87 23.74
C ASN A 82 -15.15 -23.45 24.83
N GLY A 83 -14.79 -23.32 26.12
CA GLY A 83 -15.62 -23.74 27.24
C GLY A 83 -15.79 -25.26 27.41
N CYS A 84 -14.89 -26.09 26.86
CA CYS A 84 -15.02 -27.56 26.85
C CYS A 84 -14.85 -28.30 28.20
N SER A 85 -14.80 -27.62 29.34
CA SER A 85 -14.60 -28.15 30.71
C SER A 85 -13.34 -28.98 31.01
N ILE A 86 -12.54 -29.42 30.03
CA ILE A 86 -11.37 -30.31 30.26
C ILE A 86 -10.42 -29.75 31.33
N CYS A 87 -10.18 -28.44 31.34
CA CYS A 87 -9.31 -27.80 32.33
C CYS A 87 -9.81 -27.87 33.78
N VAL A 88 -11.13 -27.99 33.98
CA VAL A 88 -11.76 -28.24 35.28
C VAL A 88 -11.49 -29.68 35.70
N ASP A 89 -11.78 -30.64 34.81
CA ASP A 89 -11.68 -32.07 35.10
C ASP A 89 -10.25 -32.53 35.42
N VAL A 90 -9.24 -31.93 34.78
CA VAL A 90 -7.82 -32.27 35.00
C VAL A 90 -7.18 -31.50 36.16
N CYS A 91 -7.91 -30.64 36.86
CA CYS A 91 -7.37 -29.80 37.92
C CYS A 91 -7.21 -30.60 39.23
N PRO A 92 -5.99 -30.90 39.71
CA PRO A 92 -5.80 -31.71 40.92
C PRO A 92 -6.16 -30.98 42.23
N THR A 93 -6.55 -29.71 42.15
CA THR A 93 -6.89 -28.86 43.30
C THR A 93 -8.31 -28.31 43.23
N ASP A 94 -9.09 -28.72 42.21
CA ASP A 94 -10.44 -28.19 41.93
C ASP A 94 -10.49 -26.67 41.99
N CYS A 95 -9.46 -26.01 41.45
CA CYS A 95 -9.31 -24.56 41.52
C CYS A 95 -9.87 -23.85 40.29
N ILE A 96 -10.37 -24.57 39.29
CA ILE A 96 -10.85 -23.99 38.03
C ILE A 96 -12.35 -24.18 37.97
N THR A 97 -13.07 -23.11 37.66
CA THR A 97 -14.53 -23.10 37.46
C THR A 97 -14.86 -22.51 36.10
N LEU A 98 -15.90 -23.02 35.45
CA LEU A 98 -16.47 -22.38 34.26
C LEU A 98 -17.44 -21.27 34.68
N GLY A 99 -17.45 -20.16 33.94
CA GLY A 99 -18.44 -19.11 34.13
C GLY A 99 -19.85 -19.55 33.70
N GLU A 100 -20.87 -18.82 34.13
CA GLU A 100 -22.25 -19.13 33.76
C GLU A 100 -22.50 -18.94 32.25
N PRO A 101 -23.35 -19.75 31.60
CA PRO A 101 -23.72 -19.55 30.20
C PRO A 101 -24.44 -18.22 29.98
N ASN A 102 -24.14 -17.53 28.89
CA ASN A 102 -24.86 -16.31 28.52
C ASN A 102 -26.33 -16.66 28.16
N THR A 103 -27.27 -16.24 29.00
CA THR A 103 -28.70 -16.63 28.98
C THR A 103 -29.50 -16.15 27.76
N LYS A 104 -28.87 -15.51 26.77
CA LYS A 104 -29.53 -15.00 25.56
C LYS A 104 -29.39 -15.89 24.31
N ASP A 105 -28.57 -16.95 24.35
CA ASP A 105 -28.38 -17.87 23.22
C ASP A 105 -28.36 -19.32 23.72
N PRO A 106 -29.34 -20.17 23.34
CA PRO A 106 -29.41 -21.56 23.76
C PRO A 106 -28.28 -22.46 23.21
N ASN A 107 -27.44 -21.95 22.30
CA ASN A 107 -26.22 -22.62 21.80
C ASN A 107 -24.92 -22.00 22.33
N ALA A 108 -24.98 -21.05 23.28
CA ALA A 108 -23.78 -20.42 23.82
C ALA A 108 -23.00 -21.36 24.74
N TYR A 109 -21.71 -21.53 24.45
CA TYR A 109 -20.75 -22.16 25.36
C TYR A 109 -20.61 -21.33 26.65
N PRO A 110 -20.30 -21.96 27.82
CA PRO A 110 -20.11 -21.26 29.09
C PRO A 110 -19.06 -20.14 29.00
N GLU A 111 -19.19 -19.09 29.82
CA GLU A 111 -18.11 -18.10 29.95
C GLU A 111 -16.80 -18.75 30.41
N LEU A 112 -15.71 -18.07 30.05
CA LEU A 112 -14.31 -18.48 30.27
C LEU A 112 -14.06 -19.17 31.60
N ALA A 113 -13.21 -20.20 31.56
CA ALA A 113 -12.69 -20.80 32.78
C ALA A 113 -11.90 -19.76 33.59
N GLU A 114 -12.14 -19.72 34.88
CA GLU A 114 -11.41 -18.91 35.86
C GLU A 114 -10.74 -19.81 36.88
N ALA A 115 -9.55 -19.42 37.34
CA ALA A 115 -8.83 -20.16 38.36
C ALA A 115 -8.75 -19.37 39.67
N ASP A 116 -9.10 -20.02 40.78
CA ASP A 116 -8.78 -19.55 42.12
C ASP A 116 -7.27 -19.61 42.33
N ALA A 117 -6.62 -18.44 42.19
CA ALA A 117 -5.19 -18.28 42.35
C ALA A 117 -4.69 -18.71 43.75
N LYS A 118 -5.55 -18.64 44.78
CA LYS A 118 -5.21 -19.07 46.15
C LYS A 118 -5.19 -20.59 46.28
N LYS A 119 -5.92 -21.34 45.47
CA LYS A 119 -5.90 -22.81 45.48
C LYS A 119 -4.88 -23.39 44.51
N CYS A 120 -4.66 -22.74 43.37
CA CYS A 120 -3.78 -23.23 42.32
C CYS A 120 -2.33 -23.45 42.81
N VAL A 121 -1.77 -24.63 42.51
CA VAL A 121 -0.37 -24.99 42.84
C VAL A 121 0.62 -24.77 41.68
N GLY A 122 0.13 -24.33 40.52
CA GLY A 122 0.98 -24.06 39.35
C GLY A 122 1.54 -25.31 38.67
N CYS A 123 0.77 -26.41 38.64
CA CYS A 123 1.19 -27.70 38.06
C CYS A 123 1.15 -27.77 36.52
N GLY A 124 0.42 -26.86 35.87
CA GLY A 124 0.30 -26.78 34.42
C GLY A 124 -0.57 -27.86 33.75
N PHE A 125 -1.29 -28.71 34.51
CA PHE A 125 -2.15 -29.75 33.90
C PHE A 125 -3.25 -29.18 33.01
N CYS A 126 -3.89 -28.08 33.44
CA CYS A 126 -4.90 -27.38 32.64
C CYS A 126 -4.34 -26.86 31.31
N ALA A 127 -3.11 -26.33 31.30
CA ALA A 127 -2.44 -25.89 30.09
C ALA A 127 -2.14 -27.06 29.14
N ARG A 128 -1.55 -28.15 29.66
CA ARG A 128 -1.24 -29.35 28.86
C ARG A 128 -2.48 -30.08 28.34
N GLY A 129 -3.59 -30.01 29.07
CA GLY A 129 -4.85 -30.64 28.69
C GLY A 129 -5.73 -29.78 27.77
N CYS A 130 -5.36 -28.53 27.48
CA CYS A 130 -6.19 -27.65 26.69
C CYS A 130 -6.11 -28.02 25.19
N PRO A 131 -7.23 -28.43 24.53
CA PRO A 131 -7.19 -28.88 23.14
C PRO A 131 -7.00 -27.76 22.11
N VAL A 132 -7.12 -26.50 22.55
CA VAL A 132 -7.12 -25.30 21.70
C VAL A 132 -6.01 -24.31 22.10
N ASP A 133 -5.08 -24.74 22.96
CA ASP A 133 -3.97 -23.92 23.46
C ASP A 133 -4.42 -22.54 24.00
N ALA A 134 -5.53 -22.54 24.73
CA ALA A 134 -6.14 -21.35 25.30
C ALA A 134 -5.59 -20.98 26.69
N ILE A 135 -4.78 -21.85 27.30
CA ILE A 135 -4.31 -21.71 28.68
C ILE A 135 -2.79 -21.63 28.69
N GLU A 136 -2.24 -20.55 29.22
CA GLU A 136 -0.80 -20.36 29.37
C GLU A 136 -0.44 -20.20 30.85
N MET A 137 0.65 -20.81 31.30
CA MET A 137 1.13 -20.63 32.68
C MET A 137 2.02 -19.38 32.75
N CYS A 138 1.63 -18.38 33.54
CA CYS A 138 2.42 -17.17 33.71
C CYS A 138 2.26 -16.54 35.10
N THR A 139 3.12 -15.58 35.43
CA THR A 139 3.00 -14.79 36.67
C THR A 139 1.86 -13.76 36.56
N GLU A 140 1.38 -13.25 37.70
CA GLU A 140 0.34 -12.20 37.74
C GLU A 140 0.74 -10.94 36.95
N GLN A 141 2.01 -10.53 37.02
CA GLN A 141 2.53 -9.39 36.26
C GLN A 141 2.50 -9.64 34.75
N ALA A 142 2.97 -10.80 34.30
CA ALA A 142 2.95 -11.16 32.88
C ALA A 142 1.50 -11.31 32.34
N ALA A 143 0.57 -11.80 33.17
CA ALA A 143 -0.86 -11.85 32.81
C ALA A 143 -1.45 -10.45 32.63
N ALA A 144 -1.16 -9.52 33.54
CA ALA A 144 -1.65 -8.13 33.46
C ALA A 144 -1.13 -7.41 32.20
N GLU A 145 0.15 -7.55 31.87
CA GLU A 145 0.73 -6.99 30.64
C GLU A 145 0.05 -7.53 29.38
N LYS A 146 -0.25 -8.84 29.33
CA LYS A 146 -0.95 -9.46 28.20
C LYS A 146 -2.39 -8.99 28.06
N ILE A 147 -3.13 -8.86 29.16
CA ILE A 147 -4.50 -8.32 29.17
C ILE A 147 -4.51 -6.90 28.60
N GLU A 148 -3.54 -6.07 29.02
CA GLU A 148 -3.41 -4.70 28.55
C GLU A 148 -3.06 -4.64 27.04
N GLN A 149 -2.17 -5.53 26.58
CA GLN A 149 -1.86 -5.67 25.14
C GLN A 149 -3.07 -6.14 24.31
N GLU A 150 -3.89 -7.07 24.83
CA GLU A 150 -5.11 -7.54 24.16
C GLU A 150 -6.17 -6.43 24.08
N LYS A 151 -6.37 -5.66 25.17
CA LYS A 151 -7.26 -4.49 25.19
C LYS A 151 -6.81 -3.43 24.20
N MET A 152 -5.52 -3.07 24.20
CA MET A 152 -4.96 -2.13 23.23
C MET A 152 -5.14 -2.60 21.78
N LYS A 153 -4.99 -3.91 21.50
CA LYS A 153 -5.27 -4.49 20.18
C LYS A 153 -6.75 -4.37 19.81
N GLN A 154 -7.66 -4.63 20.75
CA GLN A 154 -9.10 -4.56 20.53
C GLN A 154 -9.59 -3.12 20.30
N GLU A 155 -9.09 -2.15 21.07
CA GLU A 155 -9.38 -0.72 20.87
C GLU A 155 -8.83 -0.20 19.55
N LYS A 156 -7.59 -0.59 19.18
CA LYS A 156 -7.02 -0.30 17.85
C LYS A 156 -7.87 -0.91 16.73
N ASN A 157 -8.39 -2.12 16.92
CA ASN A 157 -9.28 -2.78 15.95
C ASN A 157 -10.63 -2.06 15.82
N MET A 158 -11.21 -1.57 16.91
CA MET A 158 -12.45 -0.80 16.88
C MET A 158 -12.25 0.56 16.19
N GLY A 159 -11.17 1.27 16.52
CA GLY A 159 -10.79 2.52 15.85
C GLY A 159 -10.55 2.32 14.35
N TRP A 160 -9.92 1.20 13.96
CA TRP A 160 -9.74 0.84 12.56
C TRP A 160 -11.08 0.57 11.84
N ARG A 161 -12.03 -0.13 12.46
CA ARG A 161 -13.35 -0.38 11.85
C ARG A 161 -14.11 0.92 11.58
N LEU A 162 -14.09 1.86 12.53
CA LEU A 162 -14.71 3.19 12.36
C LEU A 162 -14.01 3.99 11.25
N LYS A 163 -12.67 4.05 11.28
CA LYS A 163 -11.86 4.72 10.24
C LYS A 163 -12.12 4.12 8.86
N LYS A 164 -12.18 2.78 8.76
CA LYS A 164 -12.51 2.05 7.53
C LYS A 164 -13.90 2.43 7.01
N GLY A 165 -14.90 2.51 7.88
CA GLY A 165 -16.24 2.97 7.55
C GLY A 165 -16.24 4.38 6.95
N PHE A 166 -15.59 5.33 7.63
CA PHE A 166 -15.44 6.71 7.15
C PHE A 166 -14.78 6.78 5.77
N ILE A 167 -13.66 6.06 5.57
CA ILE A 167 -12.94 6.03 4.29
C ILE A 167 -13.86 5.53 3.17
N ARG A 168 -14.59 4.42 3.40
CA ARG A 168 -15.48 3.86 2.37
C ARG A 168 -16.66 4.76 2.04
N VAL A 169 -17.23 5.44 3.04
CA VAL A 169 -18.29 6.44 2.81
C VAL A 169 -17.77 7.60 1.96
N PHE A 170 -16.60 8.14 2.29
CA PHE A 170 -15.97 9.19 1.48
C PHE A 170 -15.76 8.75 0.03
N GLN A 171 -15.22 7.54 -0.19
CA GLN A 171 -14.97 7.00 -1.53
C GLN A 171 -16.26 6.79 -2.32
N MET A 172 -17.33 6.32 -1.67
CA MET A 172 -18.65 6.17 -2.29
C MET A 172 -19.21 7.52 -2.75
N ILE A 173 -19.06 8.56 -1.93
CA ILE A 173 -19.46 9.93 -2.27
C ILE A 173 -18.65 10.43 -3.47
N MET A 174 -17.32 10.28 -3.44
CA MET A 174 -16.45 10.69 -4.56
C MET A 174 -16.75 9.94 -5.85
N ARG A 175 -17.07 8.64 -5.78
CA ARG A 175 -17.50 7.85 -6.95
C ARG A 175 -18.80 8.41 -7.54
N PHE A 176 -19.77 8.75 -6.71
CA PHE A 176 -21.02 9.35 -7.17
C PHE A 176 -20.79 10.68 -7.88
N PHE A 177 -19.99 11.58 -7.30
CA PHE A 177 -19.62 12.84 -7.96
C PHE A 177 -18.84 12.61 -9.26
N GLY A 178 -17.97 11.60 -9.31
CA GLY A 178 -17.21 11.24 -10.51
C GLY A 178 -18.08 10.93 -11.74
N VAL A 179 -19.30 10.42 -11.54
CA VAL A 179 -20.26 10.13 -12.63
C VAL A 179 -20.86 11.41 -13.22
N ILE A 180 -20.99 12.48 -12.42
CA ILE A 180 -21.68 13.71 -12.79
C ILE A 180 -20.70 14.76 -13.36
N LEU A 181 -19.41 14.66 -12.99
CA LEU A 181 -18.40 15.62 -13.39
C LEU A 181 -18.14 15.58 -14.91
N PRO A 182 -18.12 16.74 -15.61
CA PRO A 182 -17.94 16.81 -17.05
C PRO A 182 -16.46 16.67 -17.43
N PHE A 183 -15.91 15.46 -17.33
CA PHE A 183 -14.55 15.18 -17.80
C PHE A 183 -14.49 15.21 -19.32
N SER A 184 -13.84 16.21 -19.90
CA SER A 184 -13.54 16.24 -21.33
C SER A 184 -12.54 15.13 -21.71
N VAL A 185 -12.60 14.72 -22.97
CA VAL A 185 -11.59 13.87 -23.60
C VAL A 185 -10.90 14.73 -24.65
N PRO A 186 -9.56 14.86 -24.63
CA PRO A 186 -8.84 15.61 -25.65
C PRO A 186 -9.11 15.04 -27.04
N LEU A 187 -9.16 15.90 -28.07
CA LEU A 187 -9.09 15.44 -29.45
C LEU A 187 -7.72 14.80 -29.67
N LEU A 188 -7.71 13.57 -30.17
CA LEU A 188 -6.50 12.79 -30.33
C LEU A 188 -5.98 12.87 -31.78
N LEU A 189 -4.75 13.34 -31.95
CA LEU A 189 -4.01 13.23 -33.21
C LEU A 189 -2.96 12.13 -33.03
N THR A 190 -2.98 11.09 -33.87
CA THR A 190 -2.11 9.92 -33.71
C THR A 190 -1.35 9.58 -34.98
N GLY A 191 -0.31 8.77 -34.82
CA GLY A 191 0.51 8.24 -35.91
C GLY A 191 1.72 9.10 -36.22
N ALA A 192 2.62 8.52 -37.01
CA ALA A 192 3.89 9.12 -37.41
C ALA A 192 3.67 10.48 -38.11
N GLY A 193 4.42 11.49 -37.67
CA GLY A 193 4.35 12.86 -38.19
C GLY A 193 3.09 13.63 -37.79
N SER A 194 2.27 13.09 -36.87
CA SER A 194 1.08 13.78 -36.36
C SER A 194 1.39 15.12 -35.68
N VAL A 195 2.61 15.31 -35.19
CA VAL A 195 3.10 16.59 -34.65
C VAL A 195 2.91 17.75 -35.64
N ARG A 196 3.08 17.49 -36.94
CA ARG A 196 2.97 18.51 -37.99
C ARG A 196 1.52 18.95 -38.21
N LYS A 197 0.55 18.08 -37.92
CA LYS A 197 -0.90 18.35 -38.08
C LYS A 197 -1.43 19.30 -37.00
N LEU A 198 -0.72 19.49 -35.89
CA LEU A 198 -1.15 20.38 -34.82
C LEU A 198 -1.28 21.84 -35.29
N ALA A 199 -0.34 22.34 -36.09
CA ALA A 199 -0.35 23.74 -36.55
C ALA A 199 -1.62 24.08 -37.34
N GLU A 200 -2.19 23.12 -38.08
CA GLU A 200 -3.46 23.30 -38.80
C GLU A 200 -4.62 23.49 -37.82
N ASN A 201 -4.65 22.69 -36.75
CA ASN A 201 -5.63 22.80 -35.68
C ASN A 201 -5.50 24.10 -34.87
N VAL A 202 -4.29 24.60 -34.68
CA VAL A 202 -4.03 25.90 -34.04
C VAL A 202 -4.52 27.04 -34.93
N LYS A 203 -4.18 26.99 -36.23
CA LYS A 203 -4.60 27.99 -37.21
C LYS A 203 -6.12 28.03 -37.40
N ALA A 204 -6.79 26.87 -37.44
CA ALA A 204 -8.24 26.77 -37.57
C ALA A 204 -9.00 27.44 -36.41
N ARG A 205 -8.39 27.50 -35.22
CA ARG A 205 -8.91 28.22 -34.05
C ARG A 205 -8.61 29.74 -34.08
N GLY A 206 -7.98 30.26 -35.13
CA GLY A 206 -7.60 31.68 -35.25
C GLY A 206 -6.46 32.11 -34.31
N ILE A 207 -5.73 31.15 -33.72
CA ILE A 207 -4.64 31.43 -32.78
C ILE A 207 -3.38 31.80 -33.59
N LYS A 208 -2.83 32.98 -33.32
CA LYS A 208 -1.64 33.51 -34.03
C LYS A 208 -0.34 33.45 -33.23
N ASN A 209 -0.41 33.48 -31.90
CA ASN A 209 0.75 33.52 -31.02
C ASN A 209 0.64 32.42 -29.96
N VAL A 210 1.64 31.54 -29.86
CA VAL A 210 1.64 30.42 -28.91
C VAL A 210 2.90 30.43 -28.03
N LEU A 211 2.76 29.97 -26.79
CA LEU A 211 3.90 29.62 -25.94
C LEU A 211 4.18 28.12 -26.10
N VAL A 212 5.39 27.76 -26.50
CA VAL A 212 5.86 26.37 -26.49
C VAL A 212 6.62 26.13 -25.20
N VAL A 213 6.13 25.22 -24.35
CA VAL A 213 6.73 24.85 -23.07
C VAL A 213 7.41 23.49 -23.21
N THR A 214 8.71 23.44 -22.97
CA THR A 214 9.53 22.23 -23.14
C THR A 214 10.72 22.25 -22.17
N ASP A 215 11.62 21.29 -22.32
CA ASP A 215 12.90 21.26 -21.63
C ASP A 215 14.07 21.39 -22.61
N LYS A 216 15.23 21.77 -22.06
CA LYS A 216 16.45 22.01 -22.83
C LYS A 216 16.98 20.77 -23.54
N VAL A 217 16.78 19.58 -22.95
CA VAL A 217 17.25 18.31 -23.54
C VAL A 217 16.52 18.06 -24.86
N LEU A 218 15.20 18.27 -24.90
CA LEU A 218 14.41 18.08 -26.11
C LEU A 218 14.75 19.10 -27.21
N MET A 219 15.10 20.33 -26.81
CA MET A 219 15.62 21.36 -27.74
C MET A 219 16.98 20.97 -28.32
N ASP A 220 17.91 20.51 -27.47
CA ASP A 220 19.25 20.09 -27.89
C ASP A 220 19.20 18.85 -28.82
N LEU A 221 18.23 17.96 -28.59
CA LEU A 221 17.93 16.81 -29.44
C LEU A 221 17.17 17.17 -30.73
N LYS A 222 16.78 18.44 -30.92
CA LYS A 222 16.03 18.93 -32.10
C LYS A 222 14.70 18.22 -32.34
N LEU A 223 14.08 17.65 -31.31
CA LEU A 223 12.81 16.93 -31.43
C LEU A 223 11.65 17.86 -31.79
N LEU A 224 11.77 19.14 -31.49
CA LEU A 224 10.73 20.14 -31.75
C LEU A 224 10.75 20.66 -33.20
N ASP A 225 11.79 20.39 -34.00
CA ASP A 225 11.98 21.00 -35.33
C ASP A 225 10.77 20.81 -36.24
N GLY A 226 10.14 19.63 -36.21
CA GLY A 226 8.93 19.32 -36.98
C GLY A 226 7.73 20.20 -36.58
N LEU A 227 7.58 20.47 -35.27
CA LEU A 227 6.56 21.39 -34.76
C LEU A 227 6.87 22.83 -35.15
N LEU A 228 8.09 23.31 -34.87
CA LEU A 228 8.47 24.71 -35.07
C LEU A 228 8.43 25.11 -36.55
N THR A 229 8.84 24.19 -37.44
CA THR A 229 8.72 24.36 -38.90
C THR A 229 7.25 24.48 -39.29
N SER A 230 6.40 23.55 -38.84
CA SER A 230 4.97 23.57 -39.16
C SER A 230 4.26 24.85 -38.66
N LEU A 231 4.60 25.33 -37.46
CA LEU A 231 4.10 26.62 -36.95
C LEU A 231 4.52 27.79 -37.84
N SER A 232 5.79 27.82 -38.27
CA SER A 232 6.34 28.85 -39.15
C SER A 232 5.65 28.87 -40.52
N GLU A 233 5.50 27.70 -41.16
CA GLU A 233 4.83 27.54 -42.46
C GLU A 233 3.36 28.02 -42.41
N LYS A 234 2.68 27.77 -41.29
CA LYS A 234 1.29 28.19 -41.08
C LYS A 234 1.17 29.65 -40.62
N LYS A 235 2.29 30.38 -40.50
CA LYS A 235 2.38 31.79 -40.04
C LYS A 235 1.87 31.99 -38.61
N ILE A 236 2.17 31.05 -37.73
CA ILE A 236 1.90 31.12 -36.30
C ILE A 236 3.19 31.53 -35.61
N THR A 237 3.18 32.68 -34.94
CA THR A 237 4.29 33.13 -34.10
C THR A 237 4.38 32.24 -32.87
N TYR A 238 5.58 31.78 -32.53
CA TYR A 238 5.81 31.01 -31.31
C TYR A 238 6.92 31.62 -30.47
N THR A 239 6.81 31.44 -29.17
CA THR A 239 7.88 31.74 -28.20
C THR A 239 8.16 30.47 -27.43
N VAL A 240 9.43 30.09 -27.32
CA VAL A 240 9.85 28.88 -26.59
C VAL A 240 10.21 29.25 -25.15
N PHE A 241 9.77 28.42 -24.21
CA PHE A 241 10.22 28.35 -22.83
C PHE A 241 10.71 26.92 -22.58
N ASP A 242 12.02 26.75 -22.50
CA ASP A 242 12.75 25.48 -22.47
C ASP A 242 13.46 25.21 -21.13
N ASP A 243 13.17 26.00 -20.10
CA ASP A 243 13.80 25.90 -18.78
C ASP A 243 12.99 25.02 -17.80
N VAL A 244 12.14 24.12 -18.31
CA VAL A 244 11.43 23.16 -17.45
C VAL A 244 12.39 22.07 -17.00
N GLN A 245 12.43 21.83 -15.69
CA GLN A 245 13.24 20.79 -15.08
C GLN A 245 12.36 19.60 -14.65
N PRO A 246 12.95 18.40 -14.47
CA PRO A 246 12.25 17.29 -13.83
C PRO A 246 11.66 17.71 -12.48
N ASN A 247 10.39 17.38 -12.23
CA ASN A 247 9.62 17.84 -11.07
C ASN A 247 9.45 19.38 -11.06
N PRO A 248 8.71 19.95 -12.02
CA PRO A 248 8.67 21.39 -12.28
C PRO A 248 8.28 22.20 -11.05
N THR A 249 8.90 23.37 -10.91
CA THR A 249 8.78 24.23 -9.72
C THR A 249 7.76 25.35 -9.90
N ILE A 250 7.39 26.00 -8.80
CA ILE A 250 6.58 27.24 -8.83
C ILE A 250 7.30 28.33 -9.63
N GLU A 251 8.62 28.38 -9.54
CA GLU A 251 9.47 29.32 -10.25
C GLU A 251 9.42 29.09 -11.77
N ASN A 252 9.45 27.82 -12.24
CA ASN A 252 9.27 27.49 -13.65
C ASN A 252 7.90 27.98 -14.16
N VAL A 253 6.85 27.81 -13.36
CA VAL A 253 5.49 28.28 -13.71
C VAL A 253 5.42 29.80 -13.84
N GLU A 254 5.99 30.55 -12.88
CA GLU A 254 5.95 32.01 -12.92
C GLU A 254 6.85 32.58 -14.04
N ALA A 255 7.97 31.93 -14.35
CA ALA A 255 8.83 32.26 -15.50
C ALA A 255 8.10 32.07 -16.83
N GLY A 256 7.50 30.88 -17.05
CA GLY A 256 6.70 30.61 -18.25
C GLY A 256 5.49 31.55 -18.39
N ARG A 257 4.82 31.89 -17.28
CA ARG A 257 3.73 32.88 -17.25
C ARG A 257 4.21 34.27 -17.69
N LYS A 258 5.39 34.70 -17.24
CA LYS A 258 5.98 36.00 -17.63
C LYS A 258 6.21 36.04 -19.14
N ILE A 259 6.82 35.00 -19.69
CA ILE A 259 7.11 34.88 -21.14
C ILE A 259 5.81 34.88 -21.95
N TYR A 260 4.79 34.11 -21.53
CA TYR A 260 3.47 34.10 -22.16
C TYR A 260 2.88 35.50 -22.29
N LYS A 261 2.93 36.28 -21.20
CA LYS A 261 2.36 37.64 -21.17
C LYS A 261 3.15 38.63 -22.01
N GLN A 262 4.48 38.60 -21.90
CA GLN A 262 5.36 39.51 -22.65
C GLN A 262 5.23 39.35 -24.17
N ASN A 263 5.01 38.11 -24.64
CA ASN A 263 4.88 37.80 -26.07
C ASN A 263 3.42 37.73 -26.53
N GLN A 264 2.47 38.13 -25.68
CA GLN A 264 1.04 38.19 -26.01
C GLN A 264 0.50 36.86 -26.58
N CYS A 265 1.00 35.74 -26.06
CA CYS A 265 0.56 34.40 -26.45
C CYS A 265 -0.95 34.23 -26.16
N LYS A 266 -1.60 33.37 -26.92
CA LYS A 266 -3.04 33.07 -26.81
C LYS A 266 -3.33 31.60 -26.49
N ALA A 267 -2.36 30.72 -26.70
CA ALA A 267 -2.43 29.30 -26.36
C ALA A 267 -1.06 28.79 -25.89
N ILE A 268 -1.06 27.59 -25.31
CA ILE A 268 0.12 26.90 -24.83
C ILE A 268 0.25 25.57 -25.57
N ILE A 269 1.42 25.27 -26.08
CA ILE A 269 1.80 23.95 -26.59
C ILE A 269 2.81 23.37 -25.61
N ALA A 270 2.44 22.28 -24.92
CA ALA A 270 3.36 21.54 -24.07
C ALA A 270 4.02 20.44 -24.89
N PHE A 271 5.34 20.42 -24.96
CA PHE A 271 6.13 19.45 -25.70
C PHE A 271 7.11 18.77 -24.74
N GLY A 272 6.89 17.49 -24.44
CA GLY A 272 7.76 16.74 -23.55
C GLY A 272 7.08 15.63 -22.77
N GLY A 273 7.74 15.12 -21.73
CA GLY A 273 7.13 14.19 -20.79
C GLY A 273 6.15 14.88 -19.82
N GLY A 274 5.81 14.21 -18.73
CA GLY A 274 4.89 14.75 -17.72
C GLY A 274 5.35 16.08 -17.10
N SER A 275 6.66 16.33 -16.98
CA SER A 275 7.18 17.57 -16.37
C SER A 275 6.85 18.84 -17.20
N PRO A 276 7.20 18.94 -18.49
CA PRO A 276 6.73 20.05 -19.35
C PRO A 276 5.21 20.20 -19.42
N ILE A 277 4.48 19.09 -19.46
CA ILE A 277 3.00 19.11 -19.54
C ILE A 277 2.39 19.67 -18.25
N ASP A 278 2.83 19.20 -17.08
CA ASP A 278 2.35 19.69 -15.80
C ASP A 278 2.70 21.16 -15.59
N CYS A 279 3.92 21.57 -15.96
CA CYS A 279 4.32 22.98 -15.93
C CYS A 279 3.40 23.83 -16.82
N ALA A 280 3.12 23.39 -18.04
CA ALA A 280 2.25 24.09 -18.98
C ALA A 280 0.80 24.24 -18.47
N LYS A 281 0.23 23.19 -17.87
CA LYS A 281 -1.10 23.23 -17.22
C LYS A 281 -1.16 24.34 -16.16
N VAL A 282 -0.15 24.41 -15.30
CA VAL A 282 -0.15 25.36 -14.18
C VAL A 282 0.23 26.78 -14.64
N ILE A 283 1.06 26.92 -15.68
CA ILE A 283 1.25 28.20 -16.39
C ILE A 283 -0.13 28.71 -16.87
N GLY A 284 -0.90 27.86 -17.57
CA GLY A 284 -2.26 28.16 -18.01
C GLY A 284 -3.17 28.59 -16.87
N ALA A 285 -3.15 27.85 -15.75
CA ALA A 285 -3.93 28.17 -14.55
C ALA A 285 -3.54 29.55 -13.99
N ARG A 286 -2.24 29.86 -13.85
CA ARG A 286 -1.79 31.16 -13.31
C ARG A 286 -2.00 32.32 -14.27
N ILE A 287 -2.01 32.10 -15.59
CA ILE A 287 -2.36 33.14 -16.57
C ILE A 287 -3.78 33.62 -16.34
N ARG A 288 -4.72 32.67 -16.19
CA ARG A 288 -6.16 32.96 -16.08
C ARG A 288 -6.62 33.29 -14.67
N ASN A 289 -5.84 32.91 -13.65
CA ASN A 289 -6.12 33.15 -12.24
C ASN A 289 -5.01 34.00 -11.59
N PRO A 290 -4.72 35.24 -12.06
CA PRO A 290 -3.50 35.98 -11.73
C PRO A 290 -3.31 36.28 -10.24
N TYR A 291 -4.39 36.38 -9.46
CA TYR A 291 -4.36 36.67 -8.02
C TYR A 291 -4.29 35.43 -7.12
N LEU A 292 -4.32 34.21 -7.69
CA LEU A 292 -4.26 32.96 -6.92
C LEU A 292 -2.85 32.33 -7.01
N PRO A 293 -1.99 32.45 -5.99
CA PRO A 293 -0.67 31.81 -6.00
C PRO A 293 -0.75 30.30 -6.19
N VAL A 294 0.26 29.70 -6.86
CA VAL A 294 0.30 28.26 -7.18
C VAL A 294 0.11 27.38 -5.95
N ARG A 295 0.73 27.73 -4.81
CA ARG A 295 0.58 26.97 -3.54
C ARG A 295 -0.86 26.83 -3.06
N PHE A 296 -1.74 27.78 -3.39
CA PHE A 296 -3.15 27.75 -3.02
C PHE A 296 -4.03 27.05 -4.05
N MET A 297 -3.46 26.63 -5.19
CA MET A 297 -4.12 25.76 -6.17
C MET A 297 -4.05 24.28 -5.77
N LYS A 298 -3.26 23.93 -4.74
CA LYS A 298 -3.10 22.54 -4.25
C LYS A 298 -4.45 21.89 -3.90
N GLY A 299 -4.62 20.65 -4.33
CA GLY A 299 -5.81 19.84 -4.03
C GLY A 299 -6.83 19.83 -5.17
N LEU A 300 -8.11 19.68 -4.82
CA LEU A 300 -9.20 19.44 -5.76
C LEU A 300 -9.99 20.73 -6.05
N PHE A 301 -10.25 21.02 -7.32
CA PHE A 301 -11.13 22.10 -7.82
C PHE A 301 -10.79 23.52 -7.34
N ARG A 302 -9.50 23.85 -7.21
CA ARG A 302 -9.04 25.18 -6.77
C ARG A 302 -8.83 26.17 -7.91
N VAL A 303 -8.81 25.74 -9.17
CA VAL A 303 -8.65 26.64 -10.32
C VAL A 303 -10.01 27.27 -10.61
N ILE A 304 -10.10 28.60 -10.53
CA ILE A 304 -11.40 29.31 -10.61
C ILE A 304 -11.78 29.49 -12.08
N ILE A 305 -10.88 30.05 -12.89
CA ILE A 305 -11.10 30.41 -14.29
C ILE A 305 -10.42 29.37 -15.20
N PRO A 306 -11.11 28.85 -16.24
CA PRO A 306 -10.51 27.93 -17.21
C PRO A 306 -9.24 28.47 -17.85
N ILE A 307 -8.30 27.55 -18.12
CA ILE A 307 -7.00 27.86 -18.72
C ILE A 307 -7.13 28.29 -20.19
N PRO A 308 -6.13 28.95 -20.78
CA PRO A 308 -6.08 29.17 -22.24
C PRO A 308 -5.97 27.82 -22.97
N PRO A 309 -6.29 27.76 -24.27
CA PRO A 309 -6.14 26.54 -25.06
C PRO A 309 -4.78 25.88 -24.84
N LEU A 310 -4.80 24.61 -24.46
CA LEU A 310 -3.64 23.79 -24.15
C LEU A 310 -3.59 22.60 -25.11
N PHE A 311 -2.48 22.46 -25.81
CA PHE A 311 -2.19 21.35 -26.71
C PHE A 311 -0.97 20.60 -26.19
N CYS A 312 -1.05 19.28 -26.05
CA CYS A 312 0.01 18.47 -25.46
C CYS A 312 0.58 17.48 -26.48
N ILE A 313 1.92 17.41 -26.53
CA ILE A 313 2.69 16.51 -27.38
C ILE A 313 3.59 15.69 -26.45
N PRO A 314 3.12 14.54 -25.93
CA PRO A 314 3.95 13.67 -25.10
C PRO A 314 5.13 13.10 -25.87
N THR A 315 6.31 13.13 -25.26
CA THR A 315 7.54 12.47 -25.76
C THR A 315 7.90 11.20 -24.98
N THR A 316 7.02 10.77 -24.06
CA THR A 316 7.14 9.55 -23.27
C THR A 316 5.81 8.83 -23.21
N ALA A 317 5.82 7.50 -23.29
CA ALA A 317 4.64 6.66 -23.06
C ALA A 317 4.63 6.16 -21.61
N GLY A 318 3.96 6.87 -20.71
CA GLY A 318 3.86 6.50 -19.29
C GLY A 318 2.85 7.33 -18.48
N THR A 319 3.09 8.63 -18.37
CA THR A 319 2.37 9.49 -17.40
C THR A 319 0.90 9.74 -17.75
N GLY A 320 0.54 9.69 -19.04
CA GLY A 320 -0.78 10.09 -19.53
C GLY A 320 -1.16 11.55 -19.23
N SER A 321 -0.22 12.43 -18.85
CA SER A 321 -0.56 13.79 -18.40
C SER A 321 -1.28 14.61 -19.49
N GLU A 322 -1.09 14.29 -20.76
CA GLU A 322 -1.80 14.87 -21.89
C GLU A 322 -3.33 14.65 -21.90
N THR A 323 -3.87 13.81 -21.00
CA THR A 323 -5.33 13.60 -20.84
C THR A 323 -5.86 13.76 -19.41
N THR A 324 -5.02 14.15 -18.46
CA THR A 324 -5.39 14.11 -17.03
C THR A 324 -5.79 15.47 -16.48
N VAL A 325 -6.58 15.45 -15.40
CA VAL A 325 -6.93 16.63 -14.58
C VAL A 325 -5.78 17.08 -13.66
N ALA A 326 -4.75 16.25 -13.52
CA ALA A 326 -3.69 16.43 -12.56
C ALA A 326 -2.51 17.20 -13.17
N ALA A 327 -1.89 18.05 -12.35
CA ALA A 327 -0.56 18.58 -12.58
C ALA A 327 0.21 18.56 -11.26
N VAL A 328 1.46 18.09 -11.28
CA VAL A 328 2.27 17.98 -10.09
C VAL A 328 3.40 19.00 -10.10
N ILE A 329 3.44 19.84 -9.07
CA ILE A 329 4.42 20.93 -8.91
C ILE A 329 5.21 20.74 -7.62
N THR A 330 6.47 21.14 -7.66
CA THR A 330 7.37 21.16 -6.51
C THR A 330 7.46 22.58 -5.95
N ASN A 331 7.32 22.70 -4.63
CA ASN A 331 7.74 23.89 -3.93
C ASN A 331 9.24 23.77 -3.60
N ALA A 332 10.09 24.48 -4.33
CA ALA A 332 11.54 24.42 -4.15
C ALA A 332 12.00 24.83 -2.74
N ALA A 333 11.25 25.71 -2.07
CA ALA A 333 11.59 26.19 -0.72
C ALA A 333 11.28 25.17 0.39
N THR A 334 10.24 24.34 0.22
CA THR A 334 9.83 23.34 1.23
C THR A 334 10.14 21.90 0.83
N HIS A 335 10.66 21.69 -0.38
CA HIS A 335 10.82 20.38 -1.02
C HIS A 335 9.52 19.55 -1.07
N GLU A 336 8.36 20.21 -0.95
CA GLU A 336 7.06 19.56 -1.02
C GLU A 336 6.62 19.42 -2.48
N LYS A 337 6.38 18.18 -2.91
CA LYS A 337 5.69 17.87 -4.15
C LYS A 337 4.18 17.81 -3.89
N PHE A 338 3.39 18.55 -4.65
CA PHE A 338 1.94 18.59 -4.48
C PHE A 338 1.19 18.56 -5.81
N ALA A 339 0.00 17.95 -5.79
CA ALA A 339 -0.86 17.86 -6.96
C ALA A 339 -1.95 18.95 -6.97
N ILE A 340 -2.22 19.47 -8.16
CA ILE A 340 -3.37 20.30 -8.50
C ILE A 340 -4.27 19.45 -9.38
N ASN A 341 -5.51 19.22 -8.94
CA ASN A 341 -6.49 18.38 -9.64
C ASN A 341 -7.71 19.23 -10.00
N ASP A 342 -7.88 19.55 -11.28
CA ASP A 342 -9.02 20.33 -11.75
C ASP A 342 -9.39 19.97 -13.18
N LEU A 343 -10.69 19.83 -13.46
CA LEU A 343 -11.22 19.56 -14.81
C LEU A 343 -10.75 20.60 -15.84
N LYS A 344 -10.47 21.82 -15.38
CA LYS A 344 -9.99 22.92 -16.21
C LYS A 344 -8.55 22.73 -16.69
N LEU A 345 -7.84 21.70 -16.22
CA LEU A 345 -6.47 21.40 -16.64
C LEU A 345 -6.38 20.37 -17.78
N ILE A 346 -7.51 19.74 -18.15
CA ILE A 346 -7.54 18.76 -19.23
C ILE A 346 -7.20 19.46 -20.56
N PRO A 347 -6.19 18.99 -21.31
CA PRO A 347 -5.85 19.57 -22.62
C PRO A 347 -6.97 19.46 -23.66
N GLU A 348 -6.99 20.34 -24.64
CA GLU A 348 -7.95 20.28 -25.76
C GLU A 348 -7.52 19.26 -26.82
N ILE A 349 -6.20 19.16 -27.08
CA ILE A 349 -5.62 18.23 -28.05
C ILE A 349 -4.45 17.51 -27.41
N ALA A 350 -4.38 16.19 -27.62
CA ALA A 350 -3.21 15.38 -27.38
C ALA A 350 -2.67 14.85 -28.72
N VAL A 351 -1.36 14.94 -28.93
CA VAL A 351 -0.68 14.51 -30.17
C VAL A 351 0.27 13.37 -29.87
N LEU A 352 -0.12 12.15 -30.23
CA LEU A 352 0.63 10.94 -30.03
C LEU A 352 1.45 10.63 -31.29
N ASP A 353 2.65 11.18 -31.35
CA ASP A 353 3.58 10.96 -32.47
C ASP A 353 4.68 9.96 -32.07
N PRO A 354 4.69 8.72 -32.61
CA PRO A 354 5.67 7.71 -32.24
C PRO A 354 7.10 8.10 -32.64
N GLU A 355 7.28 8.94 -33.67
CA GLU A 355 8.61 9.39 -34.13
C GLU A 355 9.36 10.13 -33.02
N LEU A 356 8.64 10.84 -32.14
CA LEU A 356 9.20 11.60 -31.04
C LEU A 356 9.68 10.72 -29.87
N MET A 357 9.37 9.42 -29.89
CA MET A 357 9.70 8.47 -28.83
C MET A 357 10.80 7.48 -29.23
N VAL A 358 11.21 7.46 -30.51
CA VAL A 358 12.20 6.50 -31.04
C VAL A 358 13.53 6.59 -30.29
N GLY A 359 13.98 7.82 -29.96
CA GLY A 359 15.24 8.06 -29.26
C GLY A 359 15.23 7.75 -27.76
N LEU A 360 14.12 7.29 -27.18
CA LEU A 360 14.06 6.98 -25.75
C LEU A 360 14.95 5.77 -25.42
N PRO A 361 15.84 5.89 -24.41
CA PRO A 361 16.61 4.74 -23.93
C PRO A 361 15.72 3.58 -23.48
N PRO A 362 16.18 2.32 -23.60
CA PRO A 362 15.40 1.14 -23.18
C PRO A 362 14.92 1.22 -21.73
N HIS A 363 15.75 1.72 -20.80
CA HIS A 363 15.38 1.83 -19.38
C HIS A 363 14.27 2.88 -19.12
N ILE A 364 14.21 3.95 -19.91
CA ILE A 364 13.09 4.91 -19.82
C ILE A 364 11.84 4.25 -20.39
N THR A 365 11.96 3.59 -21.54
CA THR A 365 10.84 2.88 -22.19
C THR A 365 10.24 1.81 -21.26
N SER A 366 11.05 1.01 -20.58
CA SER A 366 10.57 0.00 -19.64
C SER A 366 9.87 0.61 -18.42
N THR A 367 10.51 1.59 -17.76
CA THR A 367 9.97 2.18 -16.54
C THR A 367 8.71 3.01 -16.79
N THR A 368 8.64 3.78 -17.89
CA THR A 368 7.42 4.52 -18.25
C THR A 368 6.32 3.59 -18.76
N GLY A 369 6.65 2.53 -19.50
CA GLY A 369 5.66 1.53 -19.92
C GLY A 369 5.02 0.81 -18.73
N MET A 370 5.82 0.47 -17.72
CA MET A 370 5.31 -0.12 -16.47
C MET A 370 4.52 0.89 -15.61
N ASP A 371 4.84 2.17 -15.70
CA ASP A 371 4.04 3.26 -15.11
C ASP A 371 2.63 3.30 -15.72
N ALA A 372 2.53 3.29 -17.06
CA ALA A 372 1.26 3.19 -17.76
C ALA A 372 0.47 1.92 -17.39
N LEU A 373 1.16 0.79 -17.22
CA LEU A 373 0.51 -0.45 -16.78
C LEU A 373 -0.04 -0.30 -15.35
N THR A 374 0.75 0.30 -14.46
CA THR A 374 0.34 0.57 -13.08
C THR A 374 -0.90 1.46 -13.06
N HIS A 375 -0.93 2.53 -13.85
CA HIS A 375 -2.09 3.40 -14.02
C HIS A 375 -3.34 2.61 -14.43
N ALA A 376 -3.26 1.80 -15.50
CA ALA A 376 -4.38 1.01 -15.99
C ALA A 376 -4.87 0.01 -14.93
N VAL A 377 -3.94 -0.72 -14.30
CA VAL A 377 -4.26 -1.74 -13.30
C VAL A 377 -4.89 -1.13 -12.06
N GLU A 378 -4.30 -0.08 -11.48
CA GLU A 378 -4.83 0.54 -10.26
C GLU A 378 -6.20 1.20 -10.50
N ALA A 379 -6.37 1.88 -11.64
CA ALA A 379 -7.65 2.43 -12.06
C ALA A 379 -8.73 1.34 -12.17
N TYR A 380 -8.37 0.21 -12.79
CA TYR A 380 -9.31 -0.88 -13.03
C TYR A 380 -9.69 -1.61 -11.75
N ILE A 381 -8.71 -2.05 -10.93
CA ILE A 381 -8.99 -2.82 -9.70
C ILE A 381 -9.62 -1.97 -8.59
N GLY A 382 -9.51 -0.64 -8.70
CA GLY A 382 -10.16 0.32 -7.80
C GLY A 382 -11.68 0.22 -7.79
N LEU A 383 -12.29 0.83 -6.77
CA LEU A 383 -13.74 0.80 -6.53
C LEU A 383 -14.49 1.98 -7.16
N SER A 384 -13.78 2.94 -7.78
CA SER A 384 -14.35 4.12 -8.44
C SER A 384 -14.47 3.99 -9.96
N GLY A 385 -14.21 2.80 -10.52
CA GLY A 385 -14.34 2.55 -11.95
C GLY A 385 -15.77 2.71 -12.49
N SER A 386 -15.86 3.07 -13.77
CA SER A 386 -17.04 3.10 -14.62
C SER A 386 -16.78 2.27 -15.89
N ALA A 387 -17.82 1.99 -16.69
CA ALA A 387 -17.66 1.25 -17.95
C ALA A 387 -16.58 1.88 -18.85
N TYR A 388 -16.59 3.21 -18.98
CA TYR A 388 -15.58 3.95 -19.74
C TYR A 388 -14.16 3.77 -19.21
N THR A 389 -13.94 3.89 -17.88
CA THR A 389 -12.59 3.72 -17.32
C THR A 389 -12.11 2.28 -17.40
N ASP A 390 -13.04 1.33 -17.25
CA ASP A 390 -12.78 -0.10 -17.32
C ASP A 390 -12.35 -0.48 -18.75
N GLU A 391 -13.07 -0.02 -19.78
CA GLU A 391 -12.71 -0.20 -21.20
C GLU A 391 -11.35 0.43 -21.53
N CYS A 392 -11.09 1.65 -21.06
CA CYS A 392 -9.81 2.32 -21.27
C CYS A 392 -8.65 1.54 -20.64
N ALA A 393 -8.81 1.05 -19.42
CA ALA A 393 -7.77 0.31 -18.72
C ALA A 393 -7.56 -1.10 -19.30
N GLU A 394 -8.61 -1.79 -19.74
CA GLU A 394 -8.50 -3.07 -20.45
C GLU A 394 -7.74 -2.89 -21.77
N TYR A 395 -8.09 -1.86 -22.56
CA TYR A 395 -7.41 -1.57 -23.82
C TYR A 395 -5.95 -1.17 -23.62
N ALA A 396 -5.65 -0.33 -22.63
CA ALA A 396 -4.28 0.02 -22.26
C ALA A 396 -3.47 -1.22 -21.85
N THR A 397 -4.04 -2.09 -21.01
CA THR A 397 -3.40 -3.33 -20.57
C THR A 397 -3.07 -4.25 -21.74
N LYS A 398 -4.02 -4.42 -22.67
CA LYS A 398 -3.83 -5.18 -23.90
C LYS A 398 -2.63 -4.66 -24.70
N LEU A 399 -2.65 -3.37 -25.03
CA LEU A 399 -1.60 -2.75 -25.83
C LEU A 399 -0.22 -2.86 -25.15
N ILE A 400 -0.15 -2.70 -23.83
CA ILE A 400 1.12 -2.82 -23.09
C ILE A 400 1.68 -4.25 -23.19
N PHE A 401 0.85 -5.27 -22.95
CA PHE A 401 1.31 -6.66 -23.01
C PHE A 401 1.71 -7.08 -24.43
N GLU A 402 1.08 -6.52 -25.46
CA GLU A 402 1.40 -6.82 -26.85
C GLU A 402 2.66 -6.10 -27.38
N ASN A 403 3.06 -4.96 -26.77
CA ASN A 403 4.02 -4.04 -27.39
C ASN A 403 5.21 -3.64 -26.50
N LEU A 404 5.10 -3.63 -25.16
CA LEU A 404 6.15 -3.07 -24.29
C LEU A 404 7.49 -3.82 -24.43
N GLU A 405 7.45 -5.16 -24.43
CA GLU A 405 8.66 -5.97 -24.59
C GLU A 405 9.30 -5.77 -25.98
N LYS A 406 8.48 -5.54 -27.02
CA LYS A 406 8.95 -5.28 -28.38
C LYS A 406 9.69 -3.95 -28.47
N VAL A 407 9.09 -2.86 -27.99
CA VAL A 407 9.74 -1.52 -28.01
C VAL A 407 10.96 -1.43 -27.10
N TYR A 408 11.02 -2.27 -26.06
CA TYR A 408 12.19 -2.36 -25.21
C TYR A 408 13.38 -3.01 -25.93
N GLN A 409 13.12 -4.03 -26.75
CA GLN A 409 14.13 -4.73 -27.55
C GLN A 409 14.52 -3.93 -28.80
N ASP A 410 13.54 -3.35 -29.49
CA ASP A 410 13.71 -2.51 -30.67
C ASP A 410 12.90 -1.21 -30.51
N GLY A 411 13.58 -0.15 -30.10
CA GLY A 411 12.98 1.17 -29.92
C GLY A 411 12.56 1.86 -31.22
N SER A 412 12.92 1.31 -32.38
CA SER A 412 12.62 1.88 -33.71
C SER A 412 11.29 1.40 -34.31
N ASP A 413 10.65 0.38 -33.72
CA ASP A 413 9.33 -0.10 -34.13
C ASP A 413 8.25 0.97 -33.86
N LEU A 414 7.92 1.74 -34.91
CA LEU A 414 6.96 2.84 -34.86
C LEU A 414 5.54 2.39 -34.51
N ASP A 415 5.13 1.20 -34.95
CA ASP A 415 3.78 0.69 -34.68
C ASP A 415 3.65 0.34 -33.20
N SER A 416 4.64 -0.38 -32.65
CA SER A 416 4.67 -0.70 -31.22
C SER A 416 4.84 0.56 -30.36
N ARG A 417 5.63 1.57 -30.81
CA ARG A 417 5.74 2.88 -30.14
C ARG A 417 4.41 3.62 -30.13
N ASN A 418 3.69 3.64 -31.25
CA ASN A 418 2.38 4.27 -31.34
C ASN A 418 1.36 3.59 -30.41
N ASN A 419 1.38 2.25 -30.37
CA ASN A 419 0.55 1.47 -29.46
C ASN A 419 0.88 1.76 -27.98
N MET A 420 2.15 1.92 -27.63
CA MET A 420 2.54 2.31 -26.27
C MET A 420 2.08 3.74 -25.93
N ALA A 421 2.17 4.68 -26.87
CA ALA A 421 1.65 6.04 -26.67
C ALA A 421 0.12 6.03 -26.46
N LEU A 422 -0.61 5.26 -27.25
CA LEU A 422 -2.05 5.04 -27.06
C LEU A 422 -2.34 4.39 -25.71
N ALA A 423 -1.58 3.38 -25.31
CA ALA A 423 -1.77 2.72 -24.03
C ALA A 423 -1.59 3.67 -22.84
N SER A 424 -0.54 4.50 -22.88
CA SER A 424 -0.31 5.57 -21.90
C SER A 424 -1.47 6.56 -21.85
N PHE A 425 -1.98 6.98 -23.01
CA PHE A 425 -3.12 7.88 -23.09
C PHE A 425 -4.39 7.26 -22.46
N TYR A 426 -4.74 6.03 -22.83
CA TYR A 426 -5.93 5.36 -22.29
C TYR A 426 -5.80 5.00 -20.81
N ALA A 427 -4.60 4.62 -20.35
CA ALA A 427 -4.33 4.48 -18.92
C ALA A 427 -4.56 5.81 -18.18
N GLY A 428 -4.09 6.92 -18.75
CA GLY A 428 -4.36 8.29 -18.32
C GLY A 428 -5.85 8.61 -18.21
N ALA A 429 -6.59 8.30 -19.27
CA ALA A 429 -8.04 8.52 -19.37
C ALA A 429 -8.84 7.71 -18.33
N ALA A 430 -8.33 6.53 -17.96
CA ALA A 430 -8.88 5.70 -16.89
C ALA A 430 -8.58 6.28 -15.51
N PHE A 431 -7.30 6.44 -15.13
CA PHE A 431 -6.93 6.81 -13.75
C PHE A 431 -7.34 8.24 -13.40
N THR A 432 -7.41 9.16 -14.38
CA THR A 432 -7.85 10.53 -14.12
C THR A 432 -9.30 10.61 -13.61
N ARG A 433 -10.10 9.55 -13.81
CA ARG A 433 -11.49 9.42 -13.34
C ARG A 433 -11.62 8.39 -12.20
N ALA A 434 -10.91 7.27 -12.30
CA ALA A 434 -11.00 6.15 -11.36
C ALA A 434 -10.01 6.21 -10.19
N TYR A 435 -9.11 7.21 -10.17
CA TYR A 435 -7.99 7.36 -9.25
C TYR A 435 -6.92 6.25 -9.40
N ILE A 436 -5.89 6.34 -8.56
CA ILE A 436 -4.77 5.41 -8.41
C ILE A 436 -4.84 4.70 -7.05
N GLY A 437 -3.83 3.89 -6.70
CA GLY A 437 -3.81 3.04 -5.52
C GLY A 437 -2.53 3.15 -4.68
N TYR A 438 -2.22 2.08 -3.94
CA TYR A 438 -1.08 2.05 -3.02
C TYR A 438 0.27 2.03 -3.73
N THR A 439 0.34 1.55 -4.97
CA THR A 439 1.58 1.53 -5.74
C THR A 439 2.08 2.96 -5.89
N HIS A 440 1.22 3.86 -6.37
CA HIS A 440 1.52 5.28 -6.48
C HIS A 440 1.77 5.95 -5.13
N ALA A 441 0.94 5.66 -4.11
CA ALA A 441 1.10 6.27 -2.78
C ALA A 441 2.50 5.98 -2.19
N ILE A 442 3.00 4.76 -2.36
CA ILE A 442 4.34 4.37 -1.89
C ILE A 442 5.41 4.94 -2.82
N ALA A 443 5.22 4.88 -4.15
CA ALA A 443 6.16 5.39 -5.14
C ALA A 443 6.41 6.90 -5.00
N HIS A 444 5.39 7.71 -4.73
CA HIS A 444 5.54 9.15 -4.48
C HIS A 444 6.45 9.45 -3.29
N ASN A 445 6.37 8.63 -2.24
CA ASN A 445 7.21 8.79 -1.06
C ASN A 445 8.66 8.37 -1.32
N LEU A 446 8.90 7.32 -2.10
CA LEU A 446 10.24 6.94 -2.55
C LEU A 446 10.87 8.01 -3.45
N GLY A 447 10.10 8.55 -4.40
CA GLY A 447 10.55 9.64 -5.26
C GLY A 447 10.86 10.91 -4.47
N GLY A 448 10.05 11.24 -3.47
CA GLY A 448 10.27 12.42 -2.62
C GLY A 448 11.45 12.29 -1.65
N LEU A 449 11.68 11.11 -1.06
CA LEU A 449 12.75 10.91 -0.07
C LEU A 449 14.11 10.57 -0.67
N TYR A 450 14.13 9.80 -1.77
CA TYR A 450 15.36 9.24 -2.33
C TYR A 450 15.60 9.65 -3.79
N GLY A 451 14.68 10.39 -4.41
CA GLY A 451 14.81 10.76 -5.83
C GLY A 451 14.65 9.57 -6.78
N VAL A 452 14.07 8.45 -6.33
CA VAL A 452 13.85 7.27 -7.18
C VAL A 452 12.94 7.67 -8.35
N PRO A 453 13.32 7.35 -9.61
CA PRO A 453 12.48 7.62 -10.77
C PRO A 453 11.08 7.03 -10.62
N HIS A 454 10.04 7.82 -10.93
CA HIS A 454 8.64 7.49 -10.64
C HIS A 454 8.20 6.14 -11.23
N GLY A 455 8.40 5.95 -12.54
CA GLY A 455 8.02 4.72 -13.22
C GLY A 455 8.79 3.49 -12.72
N LEU A 456 10.06 3.67 -12.32
CA LEU A 456 10.83 2.60 -11.68
C LEU A 456 10.20 2.19 -10.35
N ALA A 457 9.93 3.16 -9.46
CA ALA A 457 9.30 2.88 -8.19
C ALA A 457 7.96 2.15 -8.37
N ASN A 458 7.09 2.63 -9.26
CA ASN A 458 5.81 1.99 -9.57
C ASN A 458 5.99 0.55 -10.06
N ALA A 459 6.92 0.32 -11.00
CA ALA A 459 7.19 -1.01 -11.54
C ALA A 459 7.65 -2.00 -10.47
N VAL A 460 8.56 -1.60 -9.56
CA VAL A 460 9.04 -2.47 -8.48
C VAL A 460 7.91 -2.79 -7.49
N ILE A 461 7.07 -1.81 -7.15
CA ILE A 461 6.03 -1.95 -6.11
C ILE A 461 4.81 -2.74 -6.60
N LEU A 462 4.42 -2.60 -7.87
CA LEU A 462 3.16 -3.11 -8.41
C LEU A 462 2.91 -4.61 -8.09
N PRO A 463 3.87 -5.54 -8.29
CA PRO A 463 3.65 -6.96 -7.97
C PRO A 463 3.25 -7.20 -6.51
N TYR A 464 3.87 -6.48 -5.57
CA TYR A 464 3.61 -6.64 -4.13
C TYR A 464 2.22 -6.11 -3.74
N VAL A 465 1.79 -5.00 -4.37
CA VAL A 465 0.44 -4.44 -4.15
C VAL A 465 -0.62 -5.34 -4.78
N LEU A 466 -0.33 -5.95 -5.93
CA LEU A 466 -1.20 -6.93 -6.56
C LEU A 466 -1.36 -8.17 -5.69
N ASP A 467 -0.28 -8.74 -5.15
CA ASP A 467 -0.34 -9.87 -4.22
C ASP A 467 -1.21 -9.53 -2.97
N PHE A 468 -1.08 -8.32 -2.43
CA PHE A 468 -1.90 -7.85 -1.31
C PHE A 468 -3.39 -7.71 -1.66
N CYS A 469 -3.69 -7.21 -2.86
CA CYS A 469 -5.06 -6.94 -3.31
C CYS A 469 -5.74 -8.14 -3.98
N LYS A 470 -4.99 -9.20 -4.34
CA LYS A 470 -5.43 -10.29 -5.22
C LYS A 470 -6.78 -10.89 -4.82
N GLU A 471 -6.94 -11.26 -3.56
CA GLU A 471 -8.19 -11.87 -3.08
C GLU A 471 -9.40 -10.92 -3.22
N ALA A 472 -9.21 -9.63 -2.95
CA ALA A 472 -10.27 -8.63 -3.08
C ALA A 472 -10.54 -8.21 -4.53
N ALA A 473 -9.53 -8.32 -5.41
CA ALA A 473 -9.58 -7.88 -6.80
C ALA A 473 -9.67 -9.04 -7.82
N LYS A 474 -9.80 -10.29 -7.37
CA LYS A 474 -9.70 -11.51 -8.18
C LYS A 474 -10.47 -11.44 -9.50
N LYS A 475 -11.76 -11.12 -9.45
CA LYS A 475 -12.62 -11.03 -10.66
C LYS A 475 -12.13 -9.97 -11.65
N LYS A 476 -11.64 -8.83 -11.13
CA LYS A 476 -11.12 -7.74 -11.95
C LYS A 476 -9.77 -8.10 -12.57
N LEU A 477 -8.88 -8.72 -11.80
CA LEU A 477 -7.61 -9.24 -12.31
C LEU A 477 -7.83 -10.31 -13.37
N ALA A 478 -8.81 -11.19 -13.19
CA ALA A 478 -9.17 -12.19 -14.19
C ALA A 478 -9.60 -11.54 -15.52
N ARG A 479 -10.41 -10.48 -15.47
CA ARG A 479 -10.81 -9.72 -16.67
C ARG A 479 -9.62 -9.04 -17.35
N LEU A 480 -8.73 -8.42 -16.58
CA LEU A 480 -7.49 -7.86 -17.13
C LEU A 480 -6.60 -8.92 -17.76
N ALA A 481 -6.55 -10.14 -17.19
CA ALA A 481 -5.85 -11.27 -17.78
C ALA A 481 -6.41 -11.62 -19.16
N VAL A 482 -7.74 -11.70 -19.28
CA VAL A 482 -8.42 -11.96 -20.56
C VAL A 482 -8.16 -10.83 -21.55
N ALA A 483 -8.32 -9.56 -21.14
CA ALA A 483 -8.06 -8.39 -21.99
C ALA A 483 -6.60 -8.35 -22.48
N GLY A 484 -5.66 -8.71 -21.61
CA GLY A 484 -4.24 -8.84 -21.91
C GLY A 484 -3.85 -10.08 -22.72
N GLY A 485 -4.81 -10.88 -23.20
CA GLY A 485 -4.54 -12.06 -24.04
C GLY A 485 -3.98 -13.26 -23.27
N LEU A 486 -4.14 -13.31 -21.94
CA LEU A 486 -3.62 -14.39 -21.10
C LEU A 486 -4.64 -15.52 -20.87
N GLY A 487 -5.90 -15.37 -21.28
CA GLY A 487 -6.97 -16.32 -20.97
C GLY A 487 -7.02 -17.56 -21.88
N ILE A 488 -7.38 -18.71 -21.31
CA ILE A 488 -7.69 -19.94 -22.04
C ILE A 488 -9.13 -20.36 -21.68
N ASN A 489 -9.85 -20.94 -22.65
CA ASN A 489 -11.23 -21.41 -22.43
C ASN A 489 -11.32 -22.38 -21.26
N GLY A 490 -12.22 -22.08 -20.32
CA GLY A 490 -12.46 -22.90 -19.13
C GLY A 490 -11.62 -22.53 -17.90
N ASP A 491 -10.72 -21.54 -17.99
CA ASP A 491 -9.98 -21.07 -16.83
C ASP A 491 -10.90 -20.42 -15.78
N SER A 492 -10.61 -20.68 -14.50
CA SER A 492 -11.28 -20.01 -13.39
C SER A 492 -10.70 -18.61 -13.13
N ASP A 493 -11.50 -17.74 -12.50
CA ASP A 493 -11.05 -16.40 -12.08
C ASP A 493 -9.78 -16.43 -11.22
N VAL A 494 -9.59 -17.49 -10.41
CA VAL A 494 -8.39 -17.67 -9.57
C VAL A 494 -7.15 -17.84 -10.45
N VAL A 495 -7.22 -18.76 -11.40
CA VAL A 495 -6.11 -19.07 -12.32
C VAL A 495 -5.76 -17.85 -13.18
N LEU A 496 -6.77 -17.14 -13.70
CA LEU A 496 -6.57 -15.94 -14.51
C LEU A 496 -5.94 -14.80 -13.69
N ALA A 497 -6.40 -14.58 -12.46
CA ALA A 497 -5.83 -13.56 -11.58
C ALA A 497 -4.36 -13.88 -11.25
N ASP A 498 -4.04 -15.14 -10.94
CA ASP A 498 -2.65 -15.58 -10.70
C ASP A 498 -1.78 -15.37 -11.94
N ARG A 499 -2.27 -15.76 -13.12
CA ARG A 499 -1.54 -15.60 -14.38
C ARG A 499 -1.27 -14.14 -14.71
N PHE A 500 -2.21 -13.23 -14.39
CA PHE A 500 -1.99 -11.79 -14.55
C PHE A 500 -0.84 -11.29 -13.69
N VAL A 501 -0.85 -11.63 -12.39
CA VAL A 501 0.21 -11.21 -11.45
C VAL A 501 1.57 -11.77 -11.89
N GLU A 502 1.62 -13.04 -12.30
CA GLU A 502 2.85 -13.66 -12.81
C GLU A 502 3.33 -13.04 -14.12
N LYS A 503 2.43 -12.62 -15.02
CA LYS A 503 2.82 -11.87 -16.23
C LYS A 503 3.45 -10.54 -15.88
N VAL A 504 2.93 -9.80 -14.89
CA VAL A 504 3.53 -8.54 -14.40
C VAL A 504 4.95 -8.79 -13.85
N LYS A 505 5.14 -9.83 -13.03
CA LYS A 505 6.47 -10.22 -12.51
C LYS A 505 7.44 -10.62 -13.64
N THR A 506 6.96 -11.39 -14.60
CA THR A 506 7.74 -11.80 -15.79
C THR A 506 8.15 -10.59 -16.62
N LEU A 507 7.23 -9.64 -16.81
CA LEU A 507 7.50 -8.41 -17.54
C LEU A 507 8.58 -7.57 -16.86
N ASN A 508 8.50 -7.37 -15.53
CA ASN A 508 9.57 -6.71 -14.78
C ASN A 508 10.93 -7.38 -15.00
N LYS A 509 10.98 -8.72 -14.92
CA LYS A 509 12.21 -9.48 -15.14
C LYS A 509 12.77 -9.27 -16.55
N ASN A 510 11.92 -9.39 -17.58
CA ASN A 510 12.33 -9.25 -18.98
C ASN A 510 12.78 -7.83 -19.34
N LEU A 511 12.25 -6.83 -18.63
CA LEU A 511 12.59 -5.42 -18.78
C LEU A 511 13.77 -4.97 -17.90
N ASN A 512 14.47 -5.90 -17.23
CA ASN A 512 15.56 -5.64 -16.30
C ASN A 512 15.19 -4.67 -15.16
N ILE A 513 13.95 -4.76 -14.68
CA ILE A 513 13.47 -3.97 -13.54
C ILE A 513 13.83 -4.71 -12.24
N PRO A 514 14.49 -4.04 -11.28
CA PRO A 514 14.88 -4.66 -10.01
C PRO A 514 13.66 -5.05 -9.17
N THR A 515 13.85 -5.98 -8.23
CA THR A 515 12.79 -6.40 -7.29
C THR A 515 12.81 -5.61 -5.98
N PHE A 516 13.80 -4.74 -5.78
CA PHE A 516 13.99 -3.92 -4.59
C PHE A 516 14.43 -2.51 -4.96
N ILE A 517 14.37 -1.61 -3.99
CA ILE A 517 14.80 -0.22 -4.11
C ILE A 517 16.11 -0.08 -3.36
N LYS A 518 17.21 0.13 -4.10
CA LYS A 518 18.58 0.15 -3.54
C LYS A 518 18.77 1.26 -2.50
N GLU A 519 18.12 2.40 -2.69
CA GLU A 519 18.23 3.58 -1.85
C GLU A 519 17.42 3.47 -0.54
N LEU A 520 16.45 2.54 -0.49
CA LEU A 520 15.49 2.44 0.59
C LEU A 520 16.15 1.91 1.88
N LYS A 521 16.08 2.71 2.95
CA LYS A 521 16.59 2.33 4.27
C LYS A 521 15.48 1.73 5.13
N LYS A 522 15.81 0.64 5.84
CA LYS A 522 14.91 -0.02 6.79
C LYS A 522 14.39 0.93 7.90
N SER A 523 15.17 1.94 8.28
CA SER A 523 14.79 2.95 9.28
C SER A 523 13.62 3.83 8.82
N ASP A 524 13.46 4.04 7.51
CA ASP A 524 12.53 5.02 6.95
C ASP A 524 11.17 4.39 6.59
N VAL A 525 11.09 3.05 6.69
CA VAL A 525 9.86 2.27 6.46
C VAL A 525 8.65 2.83 7.23
N PRO A 526 8.73 3.12 8.54
CA PRO A 526 7.56 3.61 9.28
C PRO A 526 7.08 4.97 8.80
N LEU A 527 8.00 5.83 8.34
CA LEU A 527 7.69 7.14 7.80
C LEU A 527 7.02 7.05 6.42
N ILE A 528 7.56 6.19 5.54
CA ILE A 528 7.00 5.95 4.20
C ILE A 528 5.58 5.41 4.31
N ALA A 529 5.37 4.39 5.16
CA ALA A 529 4.04 3.81 5.37
C ALA A 529 3.05 4.84 5.91
N GLU A 530 3.47 5.67 6.87
CA GLU A 530 2.61 6.73 7.42
C GLU A 530 2.21 7.76 6.36
N ARG A 531 3.18 8.26 5.58
CA ARG A 531 2.91 9.25 4.54
C ARG A 531 2.08 8.68 3.39
N ALA A 532 2.39 7.46 2.93
CA ALA A 532 1.63 6.79 1.88
C ALA A 532 0.17 6.54 2.30
N LEU A 533 -0.08 6.13 3.55
CA LEU A 533 -1.45 5.96 4.05
C LEU A 533 -2.16 7.30 4.27
N LYS A 534 -1.45 8.36 4.65
CA LYS A 534 -2.03 9.71 4.76
C LYS A 534 -2.44 10.27 3.39
N GLU A 535 -1.70 9.94 2.36
CA GLU A 535 -2.04 10.28 0.97
C GLU A 535 -3.21 9.43 0.45
N ALA A 536 -3.15 8.12 0.68
CA ALA A 536 -4.16 7.19 0.18
C ALA A 536 -5.50 7.28 0.92
N HIS A 537 -5.53 7.57 2.22
CA HIS A 537 -6.77 7.59 3.01
C HIS A 537 -7.25 9.03 3.24
N PRO A 538 -8.49 9.38 2.85
CA PRO A 538 -9.55 8.53 2.30
C PRO A 538 -9.59 8.48 0.75
N LEU A 539 -8.69 9.15 0.05
CA LEU A 539 -8.82 9.49 -1.37
C LEU A 539 -8.80 8.29 -2.33
N TYR A 540 -7.92 7.30 -2.11
CA TYR A 540 -7.64 6.24 -3.08
C TYR A 540 -8.59 5.05 -2.91
N PRO A 541 -9.42 4.73 -3.92
CA PRO A 541 -10.50 3.75 -3.83
C PRO A 541 -10.01 2.31 -4.00
N VAL A 542 -8.97 1.91 -3.26
CA VAL A 542 -8.35 0.58 -3.37
C VAL A 542 -9.32 -0.57 -3.04
N PRO A 543 -9.16 -1.76 -3.65
CA PRO A 543 -10.02 -2.91 -3.41
C PRO A 543 -9.93 -3.40 -1.95
N LYS A 544 -8.73 -3.41 -1.36
CA LYS A 544 -8.47 -3.75 0.05
C LYS A 544 -7.79 -2.58 0.75
N LEU A 545 -8.33 -2.12 1.88
CA LEU A 545 -7.68 -1.08 2.69
C LEU A 545 -6.57 -1.71 3.54
N MET A 546 -5.42 -1.05 3.57
CA MET A 546 -4.20 -1.49 4.22
C MET A 546 -4.04 -0.75 5.55
N THR A 547 -3.72 -1.50 6.61
CA THR A 547 -3.31 -0.96 7.91
C THR A 547 -1.87 -0.45 7.85
N ARG A 548 -1.44 0.33 8.85
CA ARG A 548 -0.04 0.76 8.97
C ARG A 548 0.92 -0.43 8.98
N ILE A 549 0.60 -1.49 9.72
CA ILE A 549 1.43 -2.68 9.85
C ILE A 549 1.58 -3.40 8.50
N GLU A 550 0.47 -3.64 7.80
CA GLU A 550 0.51 -4.26 6.46
C GLU A 550 1.30 -3.40 5.44
N CYS A 551 1.22 -2.07 5.55
CA CYS A 551 1.99 -1.16 4.70
C CYS A 551 3.48 -1.21 5.01
N GLU A 552 3.86 -1.20 6.30
CA GLU A 552 5.25 -1.38 6.72
C GLU A 552 5.80 -2.74 6.28
N GLU A 553 5.02 -3.82 6.39
CA GLU A 553 5.41 -5.15 5.93
C GLU A 553 5.63 -5.19 4.42
N LEU A 554 4.77 -4.55 3.63
CA LEU A 554 4.95 -4.45 2.18
C LEU A 554 6.21 -3.66 1.85
N VAL A 555 6.39 -2.47 2.44
CA VAL A 555 7.56 -1.61 2.17
C VAL A 555 8.86 -2.30 2.61
N ARG A 556 8.86 -3.11 3.69
CA ARG A 556 10.03 -3.91 4.10
C ARG A 556 10.48 -4.90 3.02
N LYS A 557 9.56 -5.43 2.20
CA LYS A 557 9.90 -6.35 1.10
C LYS A 557 10.63 -5.66 -0.06
N LEU A 558 10.61 -4.32 -0.09
CA LEU A 558 11.30 -3.51 -1.10
C LEU A 558 12.72 -3.12 -0.68
N VAL A 559 13.14 -3.42 0.55
CA VAL A 559 14.50 -3.18 1.04
C VAL A 559 15.44 -4.22 0.44
N ALA A 560 16.63 -3.79 0.05
CA ALA A 560 17.70 -4.65 -0.50
C ALA A 560 18.22 -5.69 0.49
#